data_AF-A7E1Z3-F1
#
_entry.id   AF-A7E1Z3-F1
#
_cell.length_a   1.000
_cell.length_b   1.000
_cell.length_c   1.000
_cell.angle_alpha   90.00
_cell.angle_beta   90.00
_cell.angle_gamma   90.00
#
_symmetry.space_group_name_H-M   'P 1'
#
loop_
_entity.id
_entity.type
_entity.pdbx_description
1 polymer ?
#
loop_
_entity_poly.entity_id
_entity_poly.type
_entity_poly.pdbx_seq_one_letter_code
_entity_poly.pdbx_strand_id
1 'polypeptide(L)'
;MGAYTREDEHLLHASIFLLFTRQPFIKGEPWCVCEGPAFWHNPCKTLSSQGSLLQTPTRHPLFPWRRSNDWQLGYRKLPYYHHPSLYHDCINASIHFLKSLKAYGIDPSRVVICGESIGGAAAVVVTQTLLSRTDIPKIRAQVLIYPILQAFYFQSPSHLMHKNIPFLTKDFMITCICKYLAIDFSWKDAMLTGACISPSAWKKYEKWLSPDNIPKRFRTTYQPPESPAPFNEAAYLETKHAMNIDISPLVADDKIIAQLPEAFLVSLHWDIIRDDVLLYKKRLEDQGVPVTWHHVEDGFHGND
;
A
#
# COMPACT_ATOMS: atom_id res chain seq x y z
N MET A 1 22.39 7.96 -18.12
CA MET A 1 21.61 9.03 -17.46
C MET A 1 20.45 9.39 -18.39
N GLY A 2 19.27 8.81 -18.20
CA GLY A 2 18.07 9.17 -18.95
C GLY A 2 17.42 10.41 -18.35
N ALA A 3 17.00 11.36 -19.20
CA ALA A 3 16.43 12.63 -18.79
C ALA A 3 15.10 12.45 -18.04
N TYR A 4 14.98 13.11 -16.89
CA TYR A 4 13.81 13.15 -16.03
C TYR A 4 12.71 13.99 -16.71
N THR A 5 11.56 13.40 -17.02
CA THR A 5 10.43 14.11 -17.64
C THR A 5 9.43 14.57 -16.57
N ARG A 6 8.72 15.66 -16.86
CA ARG A 6 7.68 16.26 -16.01
C ARG A 6 6.51 15.31 -15.69
N GLU A 7 6.36 14.23 -16.45
CA GLU A 7 5.36 13.19 -16.24
C GLU A 7 5.69 12.28 -15.03
N ASP A 8 6.98 12.13 -14.69
CA ASP A 8 7.42 11.37 -13.50
C ASP A 8 7.01 12.05 -12.18
N GLU A 9 6.77 13.38 -12.16
CA GLU A 9 6.42 14.14 -10.96
C GLU A 9 4.98 13.89 -10.48
N HIS A 10 4.06 13.57 -11.39
CA HIS A 10 2.63 13.47 -11.07
C HIS A 10 2.23 12.12 -10.47
N LEU A 11 2.97 11.04 -10.70
CA LEU A 11 2.54 9.66 -10.40
C LEU A 11 3.11 9.08 -9.09
N LEU A 12 4.06 9.77 -8.46
CA LEU A 12 4.53 9.46 -7.10
C LEU A 12 3.75 10.23 -6.03
N HIS A 13 2.66 10.88 -6.42
CA HIS A 13 1.64 11.40 -5.50
C HIS A 13 0.79 10.24 -4.98
N ALA A 14 1.32 9.49 -4.01
CA ALA A 14 0.42 8.90 -3.03
C ALA A 14 0.19 9.88 -1.89
N SER A 15 -0.97 9.73 -1.27
CA SER A 15 -1.29 10.42 -0.03
C SER A 15 -1.42 9.40 1.07
N ILE A 16 -0.85 9.72 2.22
CA ILE A 16 -1.11 9.00 3.47
C ILE A 16 -1.91 9.94 4.33
N PHE A 17 -3.04 9.43 4.82
CA PHE A 17 -3.97 10.17 5.66
C PHE A 17 -4.07 9.46 7.00
N LEU A 18 -3.83 10.19 8.09
CA LEU A 18 -4.29 9.74 9.41
C LEU A 18 -5.70 10.33 9.60
N LEU A 19 -6.70 9.45 9.73
CA LEU A 19 -8.12 9.81 9.83
C LEU A 19 -8.63 9.60 11.26
N PHE A 20 -9.41 10.55 11.77
CA PHE A 20 -10.02 10.46 13.11
C PHE A 20 -11.47 10.90 13.09
N THR A 21 -12.33 10.09 13.70
CA THR A 21 -13.75 10.39 13.83
C THR A 21 -14.05 11.00 15.20
N ARG A 22 -14.83 12.09 15.23
CA ARG A 22 -15.34 12.66 16.49
C ARG A 22 -16.48 11.83 17.11
N GLN A 23 -17.01 10.82 16.42
CA GLN A 23 -18.09 9.95 16.88
C GLN A 23 -17.68 8.48 16.97
N PRO A 24 -18.27 7.68 17.89
CA PRO A 24 -17.89 6.28 18.07
C PRO A 24 -18.20 5.47 16.80
N PHE A 25 -17.29 4.59 16.43
CA PHE A 25 -17.59 3.50 15.48
C PHE A 25 -18.58 2.55 16.17
N ILE A 26 -19.79 2.42 15.62
CA ILE A 26 -20.78 1.48 16.14
C ILE A 26 -20.39 0.09 15.66
N LYS A 27 -20.07 -0.79 16.63
CA LYS A 27 -19.68 -2.18 16.37
C LYS A 27 -20.85 -2.90 15.67
N GLY A 28 -20.66 -3.33 14.42
CA GLY A 28 -21.65 -4.10 13.65
C GLY A 28 -22.38 -3.33 12.55
N GLU A 29 -22.12 -2.03 12.37
CA GLU A 29 -22.62 -1.30 11.19
C GLU A 29 -21.62 -1.39 10.03
N PRO A 30 -22.09 -1.60 8.78
CA PRO A 30 -21.22 -1.58 7.61
C PRO A 30 -20.58 -0.21 7.43
N TRP A 31 -19.31 -0.18 7.03
CA TRP A 31 -18.61 1.04 6.67
C TRP A 31 -19.37 1.77 5.55
N CYS A 32 -19.95 2.94 5.83
CA CYS A 32 -20.63 3.73 4.81
C CYS A 32 -19.60 4.38 3.88
N VAL A 33 -19.37 3.76 2.72
CA VAL A 33 -18.80 4.44 1.55
C VAL A 33 -19.98 5.10 0.82
N CYS A 34 -19.97 6.42 0.66
CA CYS A 34 -21.01 7.08 -0.13
C CYS A 34 -20.76 6.85 -1.62
N GLU A 35 -21.62 6.08 -2.28
CA GLU A 35 -21.75 6.05 -3.73
C GLU A 35 -22.51 7.32 -4.19
N GLY A 36 -21.88 8.16 -5.01
CA GLY A 36 -22.52 9.34 -5.59
C GLY A 36 -21.67 10.03 -6.66
N PRO A 37 -22.25 10.35 -7.84
CA PRO A 37 -21.52 11.00 -8.93
C PRO A 37 -21.54 12.52 -8.74
N ALA A 38 -20.44 13.15 -8.29
CA ALA A 38 -20.33 14.61 -8.36
C ALA A 38 -18.89 15.14 -8.16
N PHE A 39 -18.34 15.67 -9.26
CA PHE A 39 -17.44 16.83 -9.35
C PHE A 39 -16.12 16.81 -8.55
N TRP A 40 -15.03 16.42 -9.21
CA TRP A 40 -13.67 16.58 -8.70
C TRP A 40 -12.81 17.43 -9.63
N HIS A 41 -12.65 18.71 -9.26
CA HIS A 41 -11.65 19.59 -9.85
C HIS A 41 -10.28 19.30 -9.22
N ASN A 42 -9.31 19.00 -10.09
CA ASN A 42 -7.86 19.09 -9.92
C ASN A 42 -7.41 20.49 -9.39
N PRO A 43 -6.12 20.75 -9.12
CA PRO A 43 -5.23 20.27 -8.06
C PRO A 43 -5.05 21.35 -6.96
N CYS A 44 -5.06 20.99 -5.68
CA CYS A 44 -4.66 21.95 -4.64
C CYS A 44 -3.12 22.02 -4.60
N LYS A 45 -2.57 23.10 -5.17
CA LYS A 45 -1.19 23.54 -4.99
C LYS A 45 -0.86 23.61 -3.49
N THR A 46 0.17 22.90 -3.05
CA THR A 46 1.10 23.42 -2.03
C THR A 46 2.40 22.62 -2.08
N LEU A 47 3.47 23.27 -2.53
CA LEU A 47 4.81 22.95 -2.08
C LEU A 47 4.86 23.17 -0.56
N SER A 48 5.33 22.18 0.19
CA SER A 48 6.15 22.46 1.37
C SER A 48 7.12 21.32 1.59
N SER A 49 8.38 21.60 1.28
CA SER A 49 9.58 20.76 1.45
C SER A 49 10.03 20.64 2.91
N GLN A 50 9.10 20.68 3.86
CA GLN A 50 9.41 20.63 5.28
C GLN A 50 8.38 19.74 5.95
N GLY A 51 8.83 18.74 6.72
CA GLY A 51 7.99 17.76 7.41
C GLY A 51 7.10 18.37 8.49
N SER A 52 6.11 19.15 8.08
CA SER A 52 5.09 19.73 8.94
C SER A 52 3.74 19.04 8.69
N LEU A 53 3.07 18.65 9.78
CA LEU A 53 1.68 18.25 9.81
C LEU A 53 0.82 19.45 9.40
N LEU A 54 0.29 19.45 8.18
CA LEU A 54 -0.64 20.49 7.73
C LEU A 54 -2.05 20.12 8.20
N GLN A 55 -2.55 20.90 9.16
CA GLN A 55 -3.96 20.86 9.53
C GLN A 55 -4.76 21.57 8.45
N THR A 56 -5.27 20.83 7.48
CA THR A 56 -6.22 21.38 6.51
C THR A 56 -7.59 20.76 6.76
N PRO A 57 -8.66 21.55 6.90
CA PRO A 57 -10.02 21.03 6.85
C PRO A 57 -10.33 20.69 5.38
N THR A 58 -9.71 19.66 4.85
CA THR A 58 -10.04 19.13 3.53
C THR A 58 -11.21 18.17 3.67
N ARG A 59 -12.27 18.36 2.86
CA ARG A 59 -13.29 17.33 2.66
C ARG A 59 -12.74 16.34 1.65
N HIS A 60 -12.45 15.11 2.07
CA HIS A 60 -12.06 14.07 1.14
C HIS A 60 -13.29 13.46 0.44
N PRO A 61 -13.29 13.30 -0.90
CA PRO A 61 -14.36 12.66 -1.68
C PRO A 61 -14.93 11.38 -1.09
N LEU A 62 -14.01 10.46 -0.77
CA LEU A 62 -14.29 9.10 -0.32
C LEU A 62 -14.75 9.04 1.14
N PHE A 63 -14.62 10.15 1.88
CA PHE A 63 -14.89 10.21 3.32
C PHE A 63 -15.74 11.44 3.68
N PRO A 64 -17.03 11.50 3.28
CA PRO A 64 -17.94 12.57 3.67
C PRO A 64 -18.44 12.42 5.11
N TRP A 65 -17.61 11.90 6.04
CA TRP A 65 -17.92 11.93 7.46
C TRP A 65 -18.13 13.39 7.82
N ARG A 66 -19.37 13.77 8.17
CA ARG A 66 -19.74 15.17 8.41
C ARG A 66 -18.93 15.87 9.52
N ARG A 67 -18.00 15.17 10.21
CA ARG A 67 -17.12 15.64 11.30
C ARG A 67 -15.83 14.80 11.50
N SER A 68 -15.07 14.44 10.45
CA SER A 68 -13.68 13.98 10.61
C SER A 68 -12.68 15.14 10.48
N ASN A 69 -11.56 15.07 11.21
CA ASN A 69 -10.41 15.93 10.98
C ASN A 69 -9.34 15.07 10.30
N ASP A 70 -8.93 15.47 9.10
CA ASP A 70 -7.99 14.71 8.29
C ASP A 70 -6.59 15.33 8.39
N TRP A 71 -5.58 14.51 8.66
CA TRP A 71 -4.19 14.96 8.68
C TRP A 71 -3.44 14.30 7.54
N GLN A 72 -3.01 15.11 6.57
CA GLN A 72 -2.17 14.65 5.48
C GLN A 72 -0.70 14.71 5.88
N LEU A 73 0.02 13.63 5.62
CA LEU A 73 1.43 13.52 5.91
C LEU A 73 2.27 14.02 4.73
N GLY A 74 3.03 15.10 4.94
CA GLY A 74 4.09 15.49 4.03
C GLY A 74 5.31 14.61 4.24
N TYR A 75 5.65 13.78 3.24
CA TYR A 75 6.84 12.92 3.27
C TYR A 75 7.76 13.20 2.09
N ARG A 76 9.04 12.84 2.25
CA ARG A 76 10.06 12.98 1.20
C ARG A 76 9.78 12.03 0.03
N LYS A 77 9.81 12.57 -1.19
CA LYS A 77 9.46 11.87 -2.43
C LYS A 77 10.67 11.66 -3.35
N LEU A 78 10.54 10.69 -4.25
CA LEU A 78 11.37 10.60 -5.44
C LEU A 78 11.25 11.90 -6.26
N PRO A 79 12.29 12.28 -7.03
CA PRO A 79 13.53 11.53 -7.29
C PRO A 79 14.64 11.77 -6.26
N TYR A 80 14.45 12.73 -5.34
CA TYR A 80 15.50 13.19 -4.44
C TYR A 80 15.76 12.26 -3.25
N TYR A 81 14.76 11.46 -2.88
CA TYR A 81 14.81 10.59 -1.72
C TYR A 81 14.37 9.17 -2.08
N HIS A 82 15.26 8.22 -1.82
CA HIS A 82 15.03 6.79 -2.00
C HIS A 82 14.52 6.15 -0.70
N HIS A 83 14.18 4.85 -0.77
CA HIS A 83 13.99 4.03 0.43
C HIS A 83 15.18 4.19 1.40
N PRO A 84 14.95 4.27 2.73
CA PRO A 84 13.68 4.14 3.47
C PRO A 84 12.99 5.49 3.81
N SER A 85 13.32 6.59 3.12
CA SER A 85 12.95 7.95 3.55
C SER A 85 11.45 8.17 3.78
N LEU A 86 10.61 7.71 2.85
CA LEU A 86 9.15 7.82 2.94
C LEU A 86 8.62 7.12 4.20
N TYR A 87 9.03 5.87 4.43
CA TYR A 87 8.56 5.09 5.57
C TYR A 87 9.02 5.69 6.90
N HIS A 88 10.27 6.17 6.97
CA HIS A 88 10.78 6.86 8.16
C HIS A 88 9.97 8.13 8.48
N ASP A 89 9.63 8.93 7.46
CA ASP A 89 8.83 10.15 7.67
C ASP A 89 7.43 9.79 8.19
N CYS A 90 6.81 8.76 7.61
CA CYS A 90 5.47 8.31 7.99
C CYS A 90 5.43 7.72 9.41
N ILE A 91 6.45 6.95 9.77
CA ILE A 91 6.60 6.39 11.13
C ILE A 91 6.81 7.52 12.14
N ASN A 92 7.75 8.43 11.87
CA ASN A 92 8.08 9.53 12.80
C ASN A 92 6.88 10.47 13.01
N ALA A 93 6.20 10.82 11.93
CA ALA A 93 5.04 11.69 12.01
C ALA A 93 3.84 11.00 12.68
N SER A 94 3.61 9.70 12.42
CA SER A 94 2.62 8.90 13.14
C SER A 94 2.91 8.83 14.64
N ILE A 95 4.17 8.62 15.02
CA ILE A 95 4.59 8.64 16.43
C ILE A 95 4.35 10.01 17.06
N HIS A 96 4.77 11.08 16.40
CA HIS A 96 4.58 12.44 16.91
C HIS A 96 3.09 12.76 17.09
N PHE A 97 2.28 12.41 16.10
CA PHE A 97 0.84 12.60 16.13
C PHE A 97 0.17 11.81 17.27
N LEU A 98 0.50 10.51 17.41
CA LEU A 98 -0.02 9.63 18.47
C LEU A 98 0.39 10.06 19.88
N LYS A 99 1.55 10.73 20.03
CA LYS A 99 1.98 11.34 21.31
C LYS A 99 1.22 12.63 21.63
N SER A 100 0.75 13.33 20.60
CA SER A 100 0.17 14.67 20.71
C SER A 100 -1.36 14.68 20.69
N LEU A 101 -2.04 13.53 20.70
CA LEU A 101 -3.51 13.44 20.58
C LEU A 101 -4.28 14.32 21.57
N LYS A 102 -3.82 14.42 22.82
CA LYS A 102 -4.45 15.24 23.85
C LYS A 102 -4.45 16.73 23.49
N ALA A 103 -3.37 17.22 22.88
CA ALA A 103 -3.25 18.61 22.45
C ALA A 103 -4.26 18.93 21.33
N TYR A 104 -4.64 17.93 20.54
CA TYR A 104 -5.62 18.04 19.47
C TYR A 104 -7.06 17.69 19.90
N GLY A 105 -7.28 17.32 21.17
CA GLY A 105 -8.58 16.88 21.67
C GLY A 105 -9.09 15.57 21.03
N ILE A 106 -8.18 14.70 20.59
CA ILE A 106 -8.51 13.45 19.90
C ILE A 106 -8.57 12.30 20.90
N ASP A 107 -9.62 11.48 20.80
CA ASP A 107 -9.76 10.25 21.58
C ASP A 107 -8.75 9.19 21.10
N PRO A 108 -7.82 8.74 21.96
CA PRO A 108 -6.80 7.74 21.61
C PRO A 108 -7.37 6.38 21.19
N SER A 109 -8.63 6.08 21.51
CA SER A 109 -9.28 4.82 21.11
C SER A 109 -9.86 4.83 19.69
N ARG A 110 -9.82 5.99 19.00
CA ARG A 110 -10.49 6.22 17.70
C ARG A 110 -9.55 6.56 16.55
N VAL A 111 -8.28 6.17 16.69
CA VAL A 111 -7.24 6.47 15.71
C VAL A 111 -7.31 5.49 14.54
N VAL A 112 -7.54 5.98 13.32
CA VAL A 112 -7.51 5.15 12.10
C VAL A 112 -6.38 5.62 11.19
N ILE A 113 -5.64 4.67 10.62
CA ILE A 113 -4.65 4.97 9.59
C ILE A 113 -5.22 4.65 8.22
N CYS A 114 -4.99 5.52 7.26
CA CYS A 114 -5.50 5.38 5.91
C CYS A 114 -4.40 5.64 4.88
N GLY A 115 -4.45 4.93 3.78
CA GLY A 115 -3.52 5.15 2.68
C GLY A 115 -3.99 4.52 1.39
N GLU A 116 -3.55 5.11 0.30
CA GLU A 116 -3.86 4.69 -1.05
C GLU A 116 -2.55 4.31 -1.77
N SER A 117 -2.55 3.24 -2.58
CA SER A 117 -1.40 2.84 -3.38
C SER A 117 -0.12 2.68 -2.53
N ILE A 118 0.99 3.39 -2.82
CA ILE A 118 2.20 3.37 -1.97
C ILE A 118 1.96 3.98 -0.58
N GLY A 119 0.98 4.87 -0.44
CA GLY A 119 0.53 5.36 0.87
C GLY A 119 -0.17 4.27 1.69
N GLY A 120 -0.89 3.36 1.03
CA GLY A 120 -1.42 2.15 1.64
C GLY A 120 -0.31 1.23 2.16
N ALA A 121 0.78 1.07 1.38
CA ALA A 121 1.98 0.36 1.82
C ALA A 121 2.53 0.94 3.13
N ALA A 122 2.69 2.27 3.17
CA ALA A 122 3.18 2.98 4.34
C ALA A 122 2.25 2.87 5.55
N ALA A 123 0.93 2.92 5.33
CA ALA A 123 -0.04 2.69 6.40
C ALA A 123 0.15 1.31 7.05
N VAL A 124 0.38 0.27 6.24
CA VAL A 124 0.67 -1.08 6.76
C VAL A 124 2.02 -1.12 7.47
N VAL A 125 3.09 -0.59 6.87
CA VAL A 125 4.43 -0.57 7.47
C VAL A 125 4.45 0.16 8.80
N VAL A 126 3.80 1.34 8.88
CA VAL A 126 3.61 2.09 10.13
C VAL A 126 2.87 1.22 11.15
N THR A 127 1.75 0.60 10.76
CA THR A 127 0.96 -0.22 11.68
C THR A 127 1.77 -1.39 12.24
N GLN A 128 2.46 -2.14 11.38
CA GLN A 128 3.35 -3.25 11.76
C GLN A 128 4.48 -2.78 12.68
N THR A 129 5.14 -1.66 12.35
CA THR A 129 6.27 -1.11 13.12
C THR A 129 5.84 -0.67 14.52
N LEU A 130 4.65 -0.09 14.66
CA LEU A 130 4.17 0.47 15.92
C LEU A 130 3.54 -0.57 16.86
N LEU A 131 3.37 -1.83 16.44
CA LEU A 131 2.79 -2.89 17.27
C LEU A 131 3.53 -3.08 18.60
N SER A 132 4.87 -3.03 18.59
CA SER A 132 5.71 -3.27 19.77
C SER A 132 5.78 -2.07 20.72
N ARG A 133 5.32 -0.89 20.31
CA ARG A 133 5.38 0.32 21.13
C ARG A 133 4.27 0.34 22.17
N THR A 134 4.65 0.67 23.41
CA THR A 134 3.74 0.81 24.56
C THR A 134 3.59 2.26 25.02
N ASP A 135 4.44 3.17 24.55
CA ASP A 135 4.43 4.61 24.88
C ASP A 135 3.50 5.44 23.97
N ILE A 136 2.70 4.79 23.12
CA ILE A 136 1.68 5.42 22.27
C ILE A 136 0.37 4.62 22.28
N PRO A 137 -0.77 5.29 22.02
CA PRO A 137 -2.03 4.63 21.72
C PRO A 137 -1.92 3.65 20.55
N LYS A 138 -2.74 2.60 20.58
CA LYS A 138 -2.86 1.65 19.46
C LYS A 138 -3.73 2.23 18.35
N ILE A 139 -3.39 1.89 17.11
CA ILE A 139 -4.22 2.18 15.94
C ILE A 139 -5.44 1.26 16.00
N ARG A 140 -6.64 1.84 15.86
CA ARG A 140 -7.93 1.15 15.99
C ARG A 140 -8.29 0.36 14.73
N ALA A 141 -8.02 0.92 13.55
CA ALA A 141 -8.31 0.30 12.26
C ALA A 141 -7.35 0.83 11.17
N GLN A 142 -7.23 0.07 10.07
CA GLN A 142 -6.52 0.48 8.85
C GLN A 142 -7.48 0.53 7.66
N VAL A 143 -7.42 1.59 6.86
CA VAL A 143 -8.20 1.78 5.64
C VAL A 143 -7.23 1.82 4.47
N LEU A 144 -7.26 0.79 3.62
CA LEU A 144 -6.27 0.59 2.57
C LEU A 144 -6.95 0.57 1.21
N ILE A 145 -6.64 1.58 0.42
CA ILE A 145 -7.24 1.78 -0.90
C ILE A 145 -6.22 1.31 -1.95
N TYR A 146 -6.48 0.15 -2.57
CA TYR A 146 -5.58 -0.52 -3.53
C TYR A 146 -4.09 -0.42 -3.14
N PRO A 147 -3.69 -0.88 -1.95
CA PRO A 147 -2.32 -0.72 -1.46
C PRO A 147 -1.31 -1.53 -2.28
N ILE A 148 -0.11 -0.98 -2.50
CA ILE A 148 1.06 -1.73 -2.96
C ILE A 148 1.63 -2.48 -1.75
N LEU A 149 1.67 -3.81 -1.75
CA LEU A 149 2.03 -4.57 -0.53
C LEU A 149 3.23 -5.51 -0.70
N GLN A 150 3.74 -5.68 -1.91
CA GLN A 150 5.02 -6.32 -2.18
C GLN A 150 5.68 -5.74 -3.44
N ALA A 151 7.00 -5.93 -3.56
CA ALA A 151 7.79 -5.35 -4.64
C ALA A 151 8.77 -6.35 -5.30
N PHE A 152 8.50 -7.66 -5.23
CA PHE A 152 9.43 -8.69 -5.74
C PHE A 152 8.79 -9.83 -6.53
N TYR A 153 7.47 -10.04 -6.44
CA TYR A 153 6.78 -11.11 -7.16
C TYR A 153 5.76 -10.54 -8.14
N PHE A 154 6.04 -10.66 -9.44
CA PHE A 154 5.24 -10.03 -10.50
C PHE A 154 4.58 -11.03 -11.46
N GLN A 155 4.33 -12.26 -10.99
CA GLN A 155 3.74 -13.33 -11.79
C GLN A 155 2.32 -13.72 -11.35
N SER A 156 1.70 -12.94 -10.44
CA SER A 156 0.31 -13.17 -10.06
C SER A 156 -0.65 -12.93 -11.26
N PRO A 157 -1.88 -13.46 -11.21
CA PRO A 157 -2.89 -13.28 -12.26
C PRO A 157 -3.07 -11.83 -12.74
N SER A 158 -3.29 -10.89 -11.83
CA SER A 158 -3.47 -9.46 -12.13
C SER A 158 -2.24 -8.83 -12.81
N HIS A 159 -1.03 -9.16 -12.35
CA HIS A 159 0.21 -8.69 -13.00
C HIS A 159 0.34 -9.14 -14.46
N LEU A 160 -0.22 -10.30 -14.83
CA LEU A 160 -0.18 -10.81 -16.19
C LEU A 160 -1.35 -10.30 -17.04
N MET A 161 -2.57 -10.27 -16.48
CA MET A 161 -3.78 -9.87 -17.19
C MET A 161 -3.87 -8.37 -17.43
N HIS A 162 -3.44 -7.54 -16.47
CA HIS A 162 -3.65 -6.08 -16.48
C HIS A 162 -2.37 -5.29 -16.79
N LYS A 163 -1.35 -5.95 -17.35
CA LYS A 163 -0.01 -5.37 -17.56
C LYS A 163 0.02 -4.02 -18.30
N ASN A 164 -1.01 -3.70 -19.09
CA ASN A 164 -1.09 -2.52 -19.96
C ASN A 164 -2.30 -1.61 -19.65
N ILE A 165 -2.93 -1.74 -18.47
CA ILE A 165 -4.02 -0.85 -18.10
C ILE A 165 -3.48 0.59 -17.90
N PRO A 166 -4.25 1.63 -18.29
CA PRO A 166 -3.86 3.03 -18.08
C PRO A 166 -3.43 3.35 -16.64
N PHE A 167 -2.61 4.40 -16.50
CA PHE A 167 -2.03 4.93 -15.24
C PHE A 167 -1.01 4.04 -14.52
N LEU A 168 -1.21 2.73 -14.47
CA LEU A 168 -0.25 1.81 -13.86
C LEU A 168 0.00 0.59 -14.76
N THR A 169 0.96 0.73 -15.67
CA THR A 169 1.47 -0.40 -16.44
C THR A 169 2.49 -1.20 -15.62
N LYS A 170 2.68 -2.48 -15.95
CA LYS A 170 3.68 -3.33 -15.29
C LYS A 170 5.09 -2.76 -15.44
N ASP A 171 5.42 -2.22 -16.61
CA ASP A 171 6.71 -1.60 -16.91
C ASP A 171 6.92 -0.31 -16.12
N PHE A 172 5.87 0.50 -15.99
CA PHE A 172 5.92 1.71 -15.18
C PHE A 172 6.13 1.38 -13.69
N MET A 173 5.40 0.39 -13.16
CA MET A 173 5.57 -0.08 -11.78
C MET A 173 7.01 -0.55 -11.50
N ILE A 174 7.60 -1.38 -12.36
CA ILE A 174 8.99 -1.82 -12.17
C ILE A 174 9.96 -0.65 -12.25
N THR A 175 9.72 0.31 -13.14
CA THR A 175 10.54 1.54 -13.21
C THR A 175 10.49 2.30 -11.88
N CYS A 176 9.31 2.46 -11.29
CA CYS A 176 9.15 3.09 -9.98
C CYS A 176 9.86 2.30 -8.87
N ILE A 177 9.74 0.97 -8.85
CA ILE A 177 10.41 0.11 -7.87
C ILE A 177 11.93 0.22 -7.98
N CYS A 178 12.48 0.11 -9.19
CA CYS A 178 13.92 0.23 -9.41
C CYS A 178 14.46 1.60 -8.97
N LYS A 179 13.77 2.69 -9.36
CA LYS A 179 14.12 4.05 -8.93
C LYS A 179 14.03 4.21 -7.41
N TYR A 180 12.98 3.68 -6.78
CA TYR A 180 12.75 3.85 -5.33
C TYR A 180 13.72 3.04 -4.47
N LEU A 181 14.01 1.81 -4.87
CA LEU A 181 14.89 0.87 -4.16
C LEU A 181 16.36 0.96 -4.59
N ALA A 182 16.69 1.90 -5.48
CA ALA A 182 18.01 2.08 -6.07
C ALA A 182 18.56 0.78 -6.69
N ILE A 183 17.70 0.01 -7.37
CA ILE A 183 18.07 -1.20 -8.11
C ILE A 183 18.42 -0.81 -9.54
N ASP A 184 19.53 -1.37 -10.06
CA ASP A 184 19.89 -1.18 -11.47
C ASP A 184 18.79 -1.69 -12.41
N PHE A 185 18.38 -0.85 -13.36
CA PHE A 185 17.27 -1.16 -14.27
C PHE A 185 17.58 -2.32 -15.24
N SER A 186 18.86 -2.69 -15.41
CA SER A 186 19.25 -3.91 -16.15
C SER A 186 18.66 -5.19 -15.56
N TRP A 187 18.24 -5.18 -14.28
CA TRP A 187 17.56 -6.30 -13.64
C TRP A 187 16.05 -6.36 -13.88
N LYS A 188 15.46 -5.40 -14.63
CA LYS A 188 14.02 -5.36 -14.92
C LYS A 188 13.45 -6.71 -15.34
N ASP A 189 14.06 -7.36 -16.33
CA ASP A 189 13.55 -8.62 -16.87
C ASP A 189 13.67 -9.76 -15.85
N ALA A 190 14.76 -9.79 -15.07
CA ALA A 190 14.95 -10.76 -14.00
C ALA A 190 13.89 -10.60 -12.89
N MET A 191 13.51 -9.35 -12.56
CA MET A 191 12.42 -9.06 -11.62
C MET A 191 11.07 -9.50 -12.18
N LEU A 192 10.74 -9.09 -13.41
CA LEU A 192 9.46 -9.39 -14.06
C LEU A 192 9.20 -10.90 -14.22
N THR A 193 10.26 -11.66 -14.45
CA THR A 193 10.21 -13.11 -14.65
C THR A 193 10.40 -13.92 -13.37
N GLY A 194 10.67 -13.27 -12.24
CA GLY A 194 10.93 -13.93 -10.96
C GLY A 194 12.30 -14.62 -10.87
N ALA A 195 13.19 -14.45 -11.87
CA ALA A 195 14.54 -15.01 -11.87
C ALA A 195 15.39 -14.51 -10.69
N CYS A 196 15.03 -13.34 -10.12
CA CYS A 196 15.68 -12.79 -8.93
C CYS A 196 15.17 -13.37 -7.61
N ILE A 197 14.28 -14.38 -7.61
CA ILE A 197 13.79 -15.06 -6.41
C ILE A 197 14.44 -16.44 -6.33
N SER A 198 15.22 -16.69 -5.29
CA SER A 198 15.81 -18.02 -5.10
C SER A 198 14.75 -19.06 -4.76
N PRO A 199 14.94 -20.35 -5.10
CA PRO A 199 13.98 -21.41 -4.75
C PRO A 199 13.69 -21.50 -3.24
N SER A 200 14.69 -21.22 -2.40
CA SER A 200 14.53 -21.19 -0.94
C SER A 200 13.72 -19.98 -0.47
N ALA A 201 13.92 -18.80 -1.08
CA ALA A 201 13.10 -17.63 -0.81
C ALA A 201 11.65 -17.84 -1.28
N TRP A 202 11.45 -18.41 -2.47
CA TRP A 202 10.10 -18.74 -2.96
C TRP A 202 9.39 -19.72 -2.01
N LYS A 203 10.04 -20.81 -1.62
CA LYS A 203 9.48 -21.79 -0.66
C LYS A 203 9.03 -21.15 0.67
N LYS A 204 9.71 -20.08 1.11
CA LYS A 204 9.32 -19.35 2.31
C LYS A 204 8.02 -18.56 2.12
N TYR A 205 7.85 -17.92 0.97
CA TYR A 205 6.78 -16.96 0.70
C TYR A 205 5.61 -17.55 -0.11
N GLU A 206 5.77 -18.70 -0.76
CA GLU A 206 4.77 -19.33 -1.63
C GLU A 206 3.45 -19.60 -0.90
N LYS A 207 3.52 -19.96 0.39
CA LYS A 207 2.34 -20.17 1.24
C LYS A 207 1.44 -18.94 1.31
N TRP A 208 1.98 -17.75 1.08
CA TRP A 208 1.26 -16.48 1.11
C TRP A 208 1.02 -15.93 -0.30
N LEU A 209 2.02 -15.99 -1.18
CA LEU A 209 1.99 -15.37 -2.51
C LEU A 209 1.45 -16.27 -3.63
N SER A 210 1.25 -17.58 -3.36
CA SER A 210 0.76 -18.50 -4.38
C SER A 210 -0.56 -18.01 -4.97
N PRO A 211 -0.75 -18.07 -6.30
CA PRO A 211 -2.03 -17.81 -6.93
C PRO A 211 -3.17 -18.65 -6.35
N ASP A 212 -2.91 -19.80 -5.72
CA ASP A 212 -3.95 -20.61 -5.08
C ASP A 212 -4.68 -19.92 -3.94
N ASN A 213 -4.04 -18.92 -3.34
CA ASN A 213 -4.64 -18.05 -2.32
C ASN A 213 -5.61 -17.01 -2.91
N ILE A 214 -5.69 -16.88 -4.23
CA ILE A 214 -6.55 -15.93 -4.92
C ILE A 214 -7.89 -16.62 -5.28
N PRO A 215 -9.05 -15.97 -5.05
CA PRO A 215 -10.35 -16.53 -5.41
C PRO A 215 -10.43 -16.94 -6.89
N LYS A 216 -11.04 -18.10 -7.16
CA LYS A 216 -11.09 -18.71 -8.52
C LYS A 216 -11.60 -17.76 -9.60
N ARG A 217 -12.56 -16.88 -9.28
CA ARG A 217 -13.13 -15.90 -10.23
C ARG A 217 -12.09 -14.95 -10.84
N PHE A 218 -10.99 -14.71 -10.13
CA PHE A 218 -9.90 -13.83 -10.58
C PHE A 218 -8.76 -14.57 -11.27
N ARG A 219 -8.88 -15.90 -11.42
CA ARG A 219 -7.88 -16.80 -12.02
C ARG A 219 -8.39 -17.58 -13.21
N THR A 220 -9.61 -17.32 -13.69
CA THR A 220 -10.26 -18.10 -14.74
C THR A 220 -9.46 -18.13 -16.04
N THR A 221 -8.85 -17.02 -16.41
CA THR A 221 -8.00 -16.88 -17.61
C THR A 221 -6.50 -16.87 -17.27
N TYR A 222 -6.14 -17.15 -16.02
CA TYR A 222 -4.74 -17.17 -15.58
C TYR A 222 -4.03 -18.39 -16.16
N GLN A 223 -2.97 -18.12 -16.90
CA GLN A 223 -2.02 -19.14 -17.34
C GLN A 223 -0.72 -18.89 -16.58
N PRO A 224 -0.32 -19.78 -15.64
CA PRO A 224 0.97 -19.67 -15.00
C PRO A 224 2.08 -19.81 -16.05
N PRO A 225 3.27 -19.22 -15.82
CA PRO A 225 4.42 -19.48 -16.68
C PRO A 225 4.70 -20.99 -16.76
N GLU A 226 4.98 -21.51 -17.96
CA GLU A 226 5.26 -22.94 -18.18
C GLU A 226 6.47 -23.44 -17.36
N SER A 227 7.41 -22.54 -17.06
CA SER A 227 8.48 -22.78 -16.09
C SER A 227 8.90 -21.47 -15.42
N PRO A 228 9.31 -21.49 -14.13
CA PRO A 228 9.98 -20.35 -13.51
C PRO A 228 11.24 -20.01 -14.31
N ALA A 229 11.52 -18.72 -14.50
CA ALA A 229 12.75 -18.31 -15.13
C ALA A 229 13.96 -18.84 -14.34
N PRO A 230 15.07 -19.23 -15.01
CA PRO A 230 16.25 -19.71 -14.32
C PRO A 230 16.74 -18.70 -13.29
N PHE A 231 17.04 -19.20 -12.09
CA PHE A 231 17.52 -18.36 -11.01
C PHE A 231 18.79 -17.60 -11.41
N ASN A 232 18.79 -16.29 -11.19
CA ASN A 232 19.93 -15.42 -11.41
C ASN A 232 20.44 -14.89 -10.06
N GLU A 233 21.60 -15.39 -9.63
CA GLU A 233 22.18 -15.05 -8.33
C GLU A 233 22.58 -13.58 -8.22
N ALA A 234 23.13 -12.99 -9.30
CA ALA A 234 23.50 -11.58 -9.30
C ALA A 234 22.27 -10.67 -9.19
N ALA A 235 21.20 -10.99 -9.92
CA ALA A 235 19.91 -10.30 -9.78
C ALA A 235 19.39 -10.42 -8.35
N TYR A 236 19.39 -11.63 -7.77
CA TYR A 236 18.94 -11.86 -6.41
C TYR A 236 19.74 -11.06 -5.38
N LEU A 237 21.07 -11.02 -5.48
CA LEU A 237 21.89 -10.28 -4.53
C LEU A 237 21.61 -8.77 -4.58
N GLU A 238 21.35 -8.23 -5.78
CA GLU A 238 20.96 -6.84 -5.98
C GLU A 238 19.55 -6.56 -5.46
N THR A 239 18.57 -7.44 -5.69
CA THR A 239 17.15 -7.14 -5.44
C THR A 239 16.58 -7.72 -4.14
N LYS A 240 17.34 -8.54 -3.40
CA LYS A 240 16.80 -9.28 -2.23
C LYS A 240 16.20 -8.40 -1.15
N HIS A 241 16.63 -7.14 -1.02
CA HIS A 241 16.03 -6.20 -0.06
C HIS A 241 14.58 -5.87 -0.38
N ALA A 242 14.12 -6.04 -1.62
CA ALA A 242 12.71 -5.89 -1.97
C ALA A 242 11.80 -6.86 -1.18
N MET A 243 12.34 -7.96 -0.66
CA MET A 243 11.62 -8.93 0.21
C MET A 243 11.61 -8.53 1.69
N ASN A 244 12.29 -7.44 2.09
CA ASN A 244 12.24 -6.96 3.46
C ASN A 244 10.83 -6.44 3.80
N ILE A 245 10.40 -6.63 5.04
CA ILE A 245 9.03 -6.33 5.48
C ILE A 245 8.69 -4.83 5.47
N ASP A 246 9.70 -3.96 5.50
CA ASP A 246 9.55 -2.51 5.37
C ASP A 246 9.33 -2.06 3.92
N ILE A 247 9.51 -2.96 2.95
CA ILE A 247 9.21 -2.75 1.52
C ILE A 247 8.01 -3.58 1.09
N SER A 248 7.97 -4.84 1.52
CA SER A 248 6.92 -5.82 1.20
C SER A 248 6.19 -6.26 2.47
N PRO A 249 5.35 -5.42 3.08
CA PRO A 249 4.68 -5.74 4.34
C PRO A 249 3.71 -6.93 4.24
N LEU A 250 3.29 -7.33 3.04
CA LEU A 250 2.47 -8.52 2.81
C LEU A 250 3.13 -9.80 3.36
N VAL A 251 4.45 -9.88 3.32
CA VAL A 251 5.21 -11.09 3.72
C VAL A 251 5.70 -11.06 5.17
N ALA A 252 5.16 -10.16 6.00
CA ALA A 252 5.42 -10.17 7.44
C ALA A 252 4.99 -11.50 8.09
N ASP A 253 5.62 -11.91 9.18
CA ASP A 253 5.29 -13.18 9.82
C ASP A 253 3.83 -13.23 10.30
N ASP A 254 3.24 -14.42 10.30
CA ASP A 254 1.85 -14.65 10.73
C ASP A 254 1.58 -14.06 12.14
N LYS A 255 2.58 -14.12 13.04
CA LYS A 255 2.52 -13.49 14.38
C LYS A 255 2.38 -11.96 14.34
N ILE A 256 2.95 -11.29 13.35
CA ILE A 256 2.80 -9.85 13.15
C ILE A 256 1.40 -9.57 12.59
N ILE A 257 0.99 -10.32 11.56
CA ILE A 257 -0.32 -10.15 10.92
C ILE A 257 -1.46 -10.33 11.93
N ALA A 258 -1.38 -11.35 12.80
CA ALA A 258 -2.39 -11.63 13.83
C ALA A 258 -2.60 -10.52 14.87
N GLN A 259 -1.65 -9.59 14.99
CA GLN A 259 -1.72 -8.45 15.92
C GLN A 259 -2.24 -7.16 15.26
N LEU A 260 -2.48 -7.18 13.95
CA LEU A 260 -2.93 -6.00 13.23
C LEU A 260 -4.37 -5.63 13.58
N PRO A 261 -4.71 -4.32 13.54
CA PRO A 261 -6.07 -3.88 13.74
C PRO A 261 -6.96 -4.28 12.56
N GLU A 262 -8.28 -4.20 12.77
CA GLU A 262 -9.25 -4.48 11.71
C GLU A 262 -8.98 -3.62 10.47
N ALA A 263 -9.27 -4.19 9.29
CA ALA A 263 -8.95 -3.58 8.02
C ALA A 263 -10.20 -3.34 7.16
N PHE A 264 -10.28 -2.17 6.54
CA PHE A 264 -11.11 -1.92 5.38
C PHE A 264 -10.22 -1.92 4.13
N LEU A 265 -10.48 -2.80 3.18
CA LEU A 265 -9.68 -2.98 1.97
C LEU A 265 -10.51 -2.63 0.74
N VAL A 266 -9.93 -1.83 -0.16
CA VAL A 266 -10.47 -1.63 -1.51
C VAL A 266 -9.52 -2.28 -2.51
N SER A 267 -10.05 -3.10 -3.41
CA SER A 267 -9.31 -3.54 -4.60
C SER A 267 -10.05 -3.16 -5.86
N LEU A 268 -9.30 -2.88 -6.91
CA LEU A 268 -9.85 -2.48 -8.21
C LEU A 268 -9.74 -3.64 -9.19
N HIS A 269 -10.74 -3.82 -10.04
CA HIS A 269 -10.75 -4.90 -11.02
C HIS A 269 -9.60 -4.77 -12.00
N TRP A 270 -9.49 -3.62 -12.65
CA TRP A 270 -8.49 -3.32 -13.69
C TRP A 270 -7.23 -2.73 -13.06
N ASP A 271 -6.60 -3.49 -12.17
CA ASP A 271 -5.35 -3.06 -11.52
C ASP A 271 -4.35 -4.23 -11.47
N ILE A 272 -3.07 -3.93 -11.70
CA ILE A 272 -1.98 -4.89 -11.65
C ILE A 272 -1.64 -5.30 -10.21
N ILE A 273 -1.95 -4.47 -9.22
CA ILE A 273 -1.73 -4.77 -7.79
C ILE A 273 -3.00 -5.31 -7.11
N ARG A 274 -4.08 -5.58 -7.87
CA ARG A 274 -5.32 -6.15 -7.31
C ARG A 274 -5.05 -7.37 -6.45
N ASP A 275 -4.22 -8.29 -6.93
CA ASP A 275 -3.98 -9.54 -6.21
C ASP A 275 -3.18 -9.34 -4.93
N ASP A 276 -2.32 -8.33 -4.82
CA ASP A 276 -1.65 -7.99 -3.56
C ASP A 276 -2.68 -7.72 -2.45
N VAL A 277 -3.75 -7.00 -2.79
CA VAL A 277 -4.87 -6.72 -1.86
C VAL A 277 -5.61 -8.00 -1.48
N LEU A 278 -5.89 -8.87 -2.45
CA LEU A 278 -6.60 -10.14 -2.21
C LEU A 278 -5.78 -11.11 -1.35
N LEU A 279 -4.47 -11.17 -1.59
CA LEU A 279 -3.55 -11.99 -0.83
C LEU A 279 -3.43 -11.47 0.61
N TYR A 280 -3.30 -10.15 0.79
CA TYR A 280 -3.25 -9.54 2.12
C TYR A 280 -4.57 -9.68 2.88
N LYS A 281 -5.72 -9.51 2.21
CA LYS A 281 -7.05 -9.83 2.75
C LYS A 281 -7.07 -11.24 3.32
N LYS A 282 -6.68 -12.24 2.51
CA LYS A 282 -6.67 -13.64 2.94
C LYS A 282 -5.74 -13.84 4.14
N ARG A 283 -4.57 -13.20 4.16
CA ARG A 283 -3.65 -13.29 5.30
C ARG A 283 -4.25 -12.75 6.59
N LEU A 284 -4.92 -11.60 6.53
CA LEU A 284 -5.60 -11.02 7.69
C LEU A 284 -6.70 -11.98 8.18
N GLU A 285 -7.54 -12.49 7.28
CA GLU A 285 -8.62 -13.43 7.60
C GLU A 285 -8.11 -14.75 8.19
N ASP A 286 -7.05 -15.33 7.60
CA ASP A 286 -6.43 -16.58 8.08
C ASP A 286 -5.84 -16.42 9.50
N GLN A 287 -5.46 -15.20 9.89
CA GLN A 287 -4.96 -14.88 11.24
C GLN A 287 -6.05 -14.33 12.19
N GLY A 288 -7.32 -14.35 11.78
CA GLY A 288 -8.44 -13.91 12.61
C GLY A 288 -8.58 -12.40 12.75
N VAL A 289 -7.90 -11.60 11.92
CA VAL A 289 -8.08 -10.15 11.89
C VAL A 289 -9.38 -9.82 11.14
N PRO A 290 -10.30 -9.00 11.70
CA PRO A 290 -11.52 -8.62 11.00
C PRO A 290 -11.22 -7.80 9.74
N VAL A 291 -11.82 -8.19 8.62
CA VAL A 291 -11.67 -7.50 7.33
C VAL A 291 -13.04 -7.16 6.74
N THR A 292 -13.21 -5.91 6.36
CA THR A 292 -14.23 -5.49 5.40
C THR A 292 -13.55 -5.26 4.06
N TRP A 293 -14.08 -5.84 2.99
CA TRP A 293 -13.49 -5.73 1.66
C TRP A 293 -14.53 -5.26 0.65
N HIS A 294 -14.15 -4.25 -0.12
CA HIS A 294 -14.91 -3.73 -1.25
C HIS A 294 -14.09 -3.93 -2.54
N HIS A 295 -14.72 -4.52 -3.56
CA HIS A 295 -14.11 -4.70 -4.87
C HIS A 295 -14.83 -3.82 -5.89
N VAL A 296 -14.08 -2.94 -6.55
CA VAL A 296 -14.63 -2.03 -7.57
C VAL A 296 -14.47 -2.69 -8.94
N GLU A 297 -15.57 -3.19 -9.51
CA GLU A 297 -15.58 -3.96 -10.77
C GLU A 297 -15.15 -3.13 -11.99
N ASP A 298 -15.42 -1.82 -12.00
CA ASP A 298 -15.09 -0.92 -13.11
C ASP A 298 -13.88 0.00 -12.81
N GLY A 299 -13.19 -0.23 -11.69
CA GLY A 299 -12.08 0.60 -11.23
C GLY A 299 -10.73 0.22 -11.85
N PHE A 300 -9.86 1.21 -12.06
CA PHE A 300 -8.44 1.06 -12.43
C PHE A 300 -7.56 1.95 -11.55
N HIS A 301 -6.25 1.67 -11.49
CA HIS A 301 -5.33 2.36 -10.58
C HIS A 301 -5.37 3.89 -10.72
N GLY A 302 -5.49 4.61 -9.60
CA GLY A 302 -5.59 6.07 -9.60
C GLY A 302 -6.91 6.63 -10.14
N ASN A 303 -7.92 5.79 -10.34
CA ASN A 303 -9.29 6.25 -10.57
C ASN A 303 -9.91 6.66 -9.23
N ASP A 304 -10.24 7.96 -9.11
CA ASP A 304 -10.97 8.58 -8.00
C ASP A 304 -12.49 8.54 -8.21
#